data_AF-A0A938VIG4-F1
#
_entry.id   AF-A0A938VIG4-F1
#
_cell.length_a   1.000
_cell.length_b   1.000
_cell.length_c   1.000
_cell.angle_alpha   90.00
_cell.angle_beta   90.00
_cell.angle_gamma   90.00
#
_symmetry.space_group_name_H-M   'P 1'
#
loop_
_entity.id
_entity.type
_entity.pdbx_description
1 polymer ?
#
loop_
_entity_poly.entity_id
_entity_poly.type
_entity_poly.pdbx_seq_one_letter_code
_entity_poly.pdbx_strand_id
1 'polypeptide(L)' 'MSSAGLRALHETFNQLRKVNNEINDDELRKAMSSGGYKSPHLKLLNLSEQVKIGFETAGFDIYIETHTDLKSAIASF' A
#
# COMPACT_ATOMS: atom_id res chain seq x y z
N MET A 1 10.64 -1.38 11.57
CA MET A 1 10.69 -0.21 10.67
C MET A 1 10.83 1.05 11.49
N SER A 2 11.58 2.05 11.01
CA SER A 2 11.59 3.38 11.62
C SER A 2 10.43 4.24 11.08
N SER A 3 10.06 5.29 11.79
CA SER A 3 9.02 6.24 11.35
C SER A 3 9.34 6.90 10.00
N ALA A 4 10.62 7.07 9.68
CA ALA A 4 11.06 7.58 8.38
C ALA A 4 10.76 6.62 7.22
N GLY A 5 10.94 5.31 7.42
CA GLY A 5 10.63 4.30 6.38
C GLY A 5 9.14 4.24 6.05
N LEU A 6 8.28 4.30 7.07
CA LEU A 6 6.83 4.36 6.87
C LEU A 6 6.40 5.64 6.13
N ARG A 7 7.00 6.79 6.47
CA ARG A 7 6.76 8.04 5.74
C ARG A 7 7.19 7.92 4.28
N ALA A 8 8.38 7.37 4.02
CA ALA A 8 8.85 7.18 2.65
C ALA A 8 7.91 6.30 1.82
N LEU A 9 7.38 5.22 2.40
CA LEU A 9 6.37 4.39 1.74
C LEU A 9 5.08 5.17 1.46
N HIS A 10 4.59 5.94 2.42
CA HIS A 10 3.40 6.77 2.26
C HIS A 10 3.58 7.84 1.16
N GLU A 11 4.72 8.51 1.13
CA GLU A 11 5.05 9.48 0.08
C GLU A 11 5.13 8.81 -1.29
N THR A 12 5.73 7.62 -1.38
CA THR A 12 5.80 6.85 -2.64
C THR A 12 4.42 6.52 -3.15
N PHE A 13 3.52 6.03 -2.28
CA PHE A 13 2.13 5.77 -2.61
C PHE A 13 1.43 7.03 -3.15
N ASN A 14 1.56 8.17 -2.44
CA ASN A 14 0.93 9.42 -2.86
C ASN A 14 1.46 9.93 -4.21
N GLN A 15 2.76 9.78 -4.47
CA GLN A 15 3.37 10.17 -5.74
C GLN A 15 2.85 9.32 -6.91
N LEU A 16 2.80 7.99 -6.74
CA LEU A 16 2.29 7.08 -7.76
C LEU A 16 0.82 7.38 -8.09
N ARG A 17 0.00 7.62 -7.07
CA ARG A 17 -1.41 8.00 -7.25
C ARG A 17 -1.58 9.30 -8.04
N LYS A 18 -0.76 10.31 -7.71
CA LYS A 18 -0.80 11.64 -8.34
C LYS A 18 -0.43 11.58 -9.82
N VAL A 19 0.55 10.75 -10.20
CA VAL A 19 0.97 10.60 -11.60
C VAL A 19 -0.12 9.92 -12.45
N ASN A 20 -0.91 9.03 -11.86
CA ASN A 20 -1.93 8.26 -12.58
C ASN A 20 -3.34 8.89 -12.53
N ASN A 21 -3.48 10.12 -12.00
CA ASN A 21 -4.76 10.84 -11.89
C ASN A 21 -5.89 10.01 -11.25
N GLU A 22 -5.57 9.23 -10.22
CA GLU A 22 -6.60 8.45 -9.52
C GLU A 22 -7.59 9.37 -8.78
N ILE A 23 -8.61 8.74 -8.18
CA ILE A 23 -9.66 9.38 -7.38
C ILE A 23 -9.12 10.43 -6.40
N ASN A 24 -9.93 11.47 -6.17
CA ASN A 24 -9.58 12.53 -5.23
C ASN A 24 -9.44 11.99 -3.79
N ASP A 25 -8.83 12.79 -2.91
CA ASP A 25 -8.47 12.36 -1.55
C ASP A 25 -9.67 11.91 -0.70
N ASP A 26 -10.83 12.52 -0.90
CA ASP A 26 -12.03 12.21 -0.12
C ASP A 26 -12.68 10.89 -0.57
N GLU A 27 -12.71 10.63 -1.87
CA GLU A 27 -13.12 9.34 -2.44
C GLU A 27 -12.15 8.23 -2.03
N LEU A 28 -10.85 8.51 -2.05
CA LEU A 28 -9.82 7.57 -1.61
C LEU A 28 -10.00 7.18 -0.15
N ARG A 29 -10.16 8.17 0.75
CA ARG A 29 -10.39 7.90 2.18
C ARG A 29 -11.62 7.02 2.39
N LYS A 30 -12.73 7.32 1.70
CA LYS A 30 -13.95 6.51 1.78
C LYS A 30 -13.72 5.07 1.30
N ALA A 31 -13.05 4.90 0.16
CA ALA A 31 -12.78 3.58 -0.41
C ALA A 31 -11.79 2.76 0.44
N MET A 32 -10.78 3.40 1.04
CA MET A 32 -9.88 2.76 1.99
C MET A 32 -10.62 2.34 3.26
N SER A 33 -11.49 3.20 3.82
CA SER A 33 -12.27 2.87 5.02
C SER A 33 -13.28 1.74 4.81
N SER A 34 -13.78 1.55 3.59
CA SER A 34 -14.65 0.41 3.26
C SER A 34 -13.88 -0.85 2.85
N GLY A 35 -12.55 -0.80 2.80
CA GLY A 35 -11.70 -1.87 2.25
C GLY A 35 -11.81 -2.05 0.74
N GLY A 36 -12.53 -1.15 0.05
CA GLY A 36 -12.76 -1.19 -1.40
C GLY A 36 -11.61 -0.61 -2.23
N TYR A 37 -10.53 -0.14 -1.61
CA TYR A 37 -9.35 0.36 -2.30
C TYR A 37 -8.11 -0.49 -1.99
N LYS A 38 -7.45 -0.94 -3.05
CA LYS A 38 -6.09 -1.48 -3.04
C LYS A 38 -5.27 -0.71 -4.07
N SER A 39 -4.03 -0.39 -3.74
CA SER A 39 -3.16 0.38 -4.61
C SER A 39 -2.93 -0.39 -5.91
N PRO A 40 -3.25 0.21 -7.07
CA PRO A 40 -3.00 -0.41 -8.36
C PRO A 40 -1.54 -0.30 -8.81
N HIS A 41 -0.69 0.42 -8.07
CA HIS A 41 0.65 0.78 -8.52
C HIS A 41 1.75 0.46 -7.51
N LEU A 42 1.39 0.08 -6.28
CA LEU A 42 2.34 -0.28 -5.24
C LEU A 42 1.88 -1.52 -4.49
N LYS A 43 2.72 -2.56 -4.53
CA LYS A 43 2.54 -3.80 -3.80
C LYS A 43 3.88 -4.20 -3.17
N LEU A 44 3.85 -4.93 -2.06
CA LEU A 44 5.05 -5.38 -1.37
C LEU A 44 5.21 -6.90 -1.49
N LEU A 45 6.43 -7.35 -1.73
CA LEU A 45 6.76 -8.76 -1.87
C LEU A 45 7.70 -9.18 -0.75
N ASN A 46 7.44 -10.35 -0.15
CA ASN A 46 8.33 -11.02 0.81
C ASN A 46 8.70 -10.16 2.03
N LEU A 47 7.69 -9.55 2.67
CA LEU A 47 7.91 -8.92 3.96
C LEU A 47 8.33 -9.95 5.00
N SER A 48 9.37 -9.63 5.79
CA SER A 48 9.65 -10.41 6.99
C SER A 48 8.53 -10.23 8.01
N GLU A 49 8.34 -11.23 8.87
CA GLU A 49 7.27 -11.23 9.87
C GLU A 49 7.30 -9.98 10.77
N GLN A 50 8.50 -9.58 11.21
CA GLN A 50 8.68 -8.38 12.02
C GLN A 50 8.29 -7.09 11.27
N VAL A 51 8.55 -7.01 9.96
CA VAL A 51 8.16 -5.86 9.14
C VAL A 51 6.65 -5.86 8.90
N LYS A 52 6.07 -7.04 8.67
CA LYS A 52 4.63 -7.23 8.48
C LYS A 52 3.83 -6.72 9.68
N ILE A 53 4.23 -7.04 10.91
CA ILE A 53 3.58 -6.53 12.13
C ILE A 53 3.56 -4.99 12.15
N GLY A 54 4.71 -4.35 11.87
CA GLY A 54 4.79 -2.89 11.87
C GLY A 54 3.98 -2.25 10.73
N PHE A 55 3.86 -2.94 9.61
CA PHE A 55 3.09 -2.53 8.44
C PHE A 55 1.57 -2.57 8.71
N GLU A 56 1.10 -3.65 9.32
CA GLU A 56 -0.30 -3.83 9.76
C GLU A 56 -0.65 -2.87 10.90
N THR A 57 0.24 -2.72 11.89
CA THR A 57 0.04 -1.78 13.01
C THR A 57 -0.12 -0.33 12.52
N ALA A 58 0.56 0.03 11.44
CA ALA A 58 0.46 1.35 10.84
C ALA A 58 -0.68 1.47 9.81
N GLY A 59 -1.46 0.40 9.58
CA GLY A 59 -2.64 0.40 8.70
C GLY A 59 -2.33 0.43 7.20
N PHE A 60 -1.11 0.07 6.79
CA PHE A 60 -0.77 0.05 5.35
C PHE A 60 -1.39 -1.14 4.61
N ASP A 61 -1.62 -2.26 5.30
CA ASP A 61 -2.26 -3.46 4.76
C ASP A 61 -3.70 -3.22 4.27
N ILE A 62 -4.36 -2.18 4.78
CA ILE A 62 -5.68 -1.73 4.34
C ILE A 62 -5.67 -1.41 2.84
N TYR A 63 -4.58 -0.84 2.31
CA TYR A 63 -4.54 -0.31 0.94
C TYR A 63 -3.33 -0.71 0.11
N ILE A 64 -2.28 -1.29 0.70
CA ILE A 64 -1.13 -1.83 -0.03
C ILE A 64 -1.14 -3.35 0.14
N GLU A 65 -1.24 -4.06 -0.98
CA GLU A 65 -1.23 -5.52 -0.97
C GLU A 65 0.16 -6.07 -0.70
N THR A 66 0.19 -7.23 -0.03
CA THR A 66 1.42 -7.97 0.25
C THR A 66 1.35 -9.36 -0.36
N HIS A 67 2.48 -9.82 -0.91
CA HIS A 67 2.59 -11.12 -1.56
C HIS A 67 3.84 -11.85 -1.06
N THR A 68 3.82 -13.19 -1.17
CA THR A 68 4.99 -14.06 -0.93
C THR A 68 5.49 -14.72 -2.21
N ASP A 69 4.74 -14.60 -3.30
CA ASP A 69 5.09 -15.11 -4.62
C ASP A 69 5.15 -13.95 -5.63
N LEU A 70 6.25 -13.87 -6.36
CA LEU A 70 6.51 -12.80 -7.32
C LEU A 70 5.53 -12.85 -8.50
N LYS A 71 5.20 -14.05 -9.00
CA LYS A 71 4.30 -14.18 -10.15
C LYS A 71 2.90 -13.69 -9.80
N SER A 72 2.42 -14.06 -8.62
CA SER A 72 1.13 -13.61 -8.08
C SER A 72 1.11 -12.10 -7.85
N ALA A 73 2.22 -11.52 -7.37
CA ALA A 73 2.33 -10.07 -7.19
C ALA A 73 2.28 -9.31 -8.52
N ILE A 74 2.95 -9.82 -9.56
CA ILE A 74 2.93 -9.20 -10.89
C ILE A 74 1.55 -9.32 -11.53
N ALA A 75 0.89 -10.47 -11.38
CA ALA A 75 -0.42 -10.73 -11.96
C ALA A 75 -1.58 -9.96 -11.29
N SER A 76 -1.35 -9.38 -10.09
CA SER A 76 -2.37 -8.65 -9.34
C SER A 76 -2.38 -7.14 -9.60
N PHE A 77 -1.42 -6.60 -10.36
CA PHE A 77 -1.44 -5.19 -10.79
C PHE A 77 -2.53 -4.96 -11.85
#